data_AF-A0A4R2F6I8-F1
#
_entry.id   AF-A0A4R2F6I8-F1
#
_cell.length_a   1.000
_cell.length_b   1.000
_cell.length_c   1.000
_cell.angle_alpha   90.00
_cell.angle_beta   90.00
_cell.angle_gamma   90.00
#
_symmetry.space_group_name_H-M   'P 1'
#
loop_
_entity.id
_entity.type
_entity.pdbx_description
1 polymer ?
#
loop_
_entity_poly.entity_id
_entity_poly.type
_entity_poly.pdbx_seq_one_letter_code
_entity_poly.pdbx_strand_id
1 'polypeptide(L)'
;MGLADLKKNATQCEPYRHAQPQRPSIDEFIEDAIFYALGKERRTEQRHAIAKTSNIINLHCQFAESIGGSQASSPQSPLKRATFTLGHPTIEQLSQLSAEAKVSKSRMLRFLTSYFDNLSSQQRKLLYQQFMVD
;
A
#
# COMPACT_ATOMS: atom_id res chain seq x y z
N MET A 1 22.08 -4.15 42.85
CA MET A 1 20.99 -3.15 42.87
C MET A 1 19.74 -3.82 42.32
N GLY A 2 18.62 -3.79 43.06
CA GLY A 2 17.40 -4.48 42.68
C GLY A 2 16.54 -3.67 41.70
N LEU A 3 15.67 -4.36 40.95
CA LEU A 3 14.77 -3.77 39.93
C LEU A 3 13.83 -2.67 40.47
N ALA A 4 13.72 -2.50 41.79
CA ALA A 4 12.95 -1.44 42.42
C ALA A 4 13.60 -0.04 42.31
N ASP A 5 14.91 0.05 42.08
CA ASP A 5 15.63 1.34 42.06
C ASP A 5 15.56 2.08 40.71
N LEU A 6 15.16 1.41 39.61
CA LEU A 6 15.12 2.02 38.27
C LEU A 6 13.91 2.94 38.02
N LYS A 7 12.96 3.07 38.96
CA LYS A 7 11.73 3.85 38.72
C LYS A 7 11.87 5.36 39.01
N LYS A 8 12.97 5.81 39.61
CA LYS A 8 13.09 7.21 40.11
C LYS A 8 14.02 8.14 39.32
N ASN A 9 14.66 7.65 38.24
CA ASN A 9 15.50 8.48 37.35
C ASN A 9 14.97 8.57 35.90
N ALA A 10 13.71 8.23 35.66
CA ALA A 10 13.06 8.53 34.39
C ALA A 10 12.74 10.04 34.35
N THR A 11 13.71 10.82 33.86
CA THR A 11 13.58 12.17 33.27
C THR A 11 12.44 13.02 33.81
N GLN A 12 12.76 13.87 34.79
CA GLN A 12 11.98 15.06 35.09
C GLN A 12 11.98 15.96 33.85
N CYS A 13 10.84 16.04 33.15
CA CYS A 13 10.65 17.03 32.10
C CYS A 13 10.38 18.39 32.77
N GLU A 14 11.40 19.25 32.80
CA GLU A 14 11.25 20.68 33.08
C GLU A 14 10.19 21.29 32.15
N PRO A 15 9.26 22.12 32.65
CA PRO A 15 8.29 22.79 31.81
C PRO A 15 8.99 23.94 31.08
N TYR A 16 9.56 23.65 29.92
CA TYR A 16 10.13 24.67 29.04
C TYR A 16 9.00 25.58 28.54
N ARG A 17 8.92 26.77 29.15
CA ARG A 17 8.14 27.89 28.63
C ARG A 17 8.77 28.37 27.32
N HIS A 18 7.91 28.76 26.37
CA HIS A 18 8.22 29.53 25.15
C HIS A 18 8.74 28.76 23.92
N ALA A 19 7.95 27.80 23.44
CA ALA A 19 7.65 27.67 22.01
C ALA A 19 6.44 26.73 21.91
N GLN A 20 5.24 27.29 21.71
CA GLN A 20 4.07 26.46 21.42
C GLN A 20 4.42 25.56 20.23
N PRO A 21 4.37 24.22 20.36
CA PRO A 21 4.40 23.36 19.20
C PRO A 21 3.09 23.67 18.46
N GLN A 22 3.18 24.54 17.46
CA GLN A 22 2.07 24.78 16.55
C GLN A 22 1.69 23.40 16.02
N ARG A 23 0.49 22.94 16.36
CA ARG A 23 -0.05 21.73 15.74
C ARG A 23 -0.01 22.01 14.24
N PRO A 24 0.63 21.16 13.43
CA PRO A 24 0.62 21.35 12.00
C PRO A 24 -0.83 21.51 11.55
N SER A 25 -1.07 22.39 10.57
CA SER A 25 -2.39 22.47 9.97
C SER A 25 -2.78 21.08 9.45
N ILE A 26 -4.08 20.84 9.30
CA ILE A 26 -4.57 19.58 8.75
C ILE A 26 -3.93 19.32 7.38
N ASP A 27 -3.75 20.37 6.57
CA ASP A 27 -3.08 20.29 5.28
C ASP A 27 -1.60 19.92 5.40
N GLU A 28 -0.86 20.51 6.35
CA GLU A 28 0.54 20.18 6.59
C GLU A 28 0.74 18.72 7.06
N PHE A 29 -0.19 18.21 7.89
CA PHE A 29 -0.19 16.82 8.31
C PHE A 29 -0.51 15.87 7.15
N ILE A 30 -1.44 16.24 6.27
CA ILE A 30 -1.79 15.45 5.08
C ILE A 30 -0.59 15.38 4.13
N GLU A 31 0.06 16.50 3.86
CA GLU A 31 1.25 16.55 3.01
C GLU A 31 2.40 15.70 3.59
N ASP A 32 2.67 15.79 4.90
CA ASP A 32 3.67 14.95 5.56
C ASP A 32 3.36 13.47 5.45
N ALA A 33 2.11 13.09 5.66
CA ALA A 33 1.68 11.70 5.53
C ALA A 33 1.87 11.20 4.09
N ILE A 34 1.64 12.06 3.08
CA ILE A 34 1.87 11.73 1.67
C ILE A 34 3.38 11.56 1.40
N PHE A 35 4.22 12.49 1.84
CA PHE A 35 5.67 12.38 1.67
C PHE A 35 6.24 11.13 2.36
N TYR A 36 5.76 10.83 3.56
CA TYR A 36 6.12 9.62 4.31
C TYR A 36 5.70 8.34 3.57
N ALA A 37 4.46 8.27 3.05
CA ALA A 37 3.99 7.13 2.27
C ALA A 37 4.78 6.92 0.96
N LEU A 38 5.32 8.01 0.40
CA LEU A 38 6.18 7.99 -0.78
C LEU A 38 7.66 7.71 -0.46
N GLY A 39 8.02 7.55 0.83
CA GLY A 39 9.41 7.35 1.26
C GLY A 39 10.30 8.57 1.05
N LYS A 40 9.71 9.77 0.91
CA LYS A 40 10.45 11.02 0.73
C LYS A 40 10.61 11.70 2.10
N GLU A 41 11.85 11.87 2.55
CA GLU A 41 12.12 12.65 3.75
C GLU A 41 12.00 14.14 3.43
N ARG A 42 11.03 14.84 4.03
CA ARG A 42 11.05 16.31 4.03
C ARG A 42 12.30 16.71 4.82
N ARG A 43 13.33 17.21 4.13
CA ARG A 43 14.43 17.94 4.78
C ARG A 43 13.85 19.21 5.38
N THR A 44 13.35 19.13 6.60
CA THR A 44 13.17 20.30 7.45
C THR A 44 14.57 20.82 7.79
N GLU A 45 15.17 21.59 6.89
CA GLU A 45 16.40 22.35 7.16
C GLU A 45 16.17 23.47 8.21
N GLN A 46 14.97 23.54 8.78
CA GLN A 46 14.60 24.44 9.89
C GLN A 46 13.82 23.72 11.00
N ARG A 47 14.31 22.56 11.46
CA ARG A 47 14.04 22.12 12.84
C ARG A 47 15.33 21.68 13.49
N HIS A 48 16.00 22.68 14.07
CA HIS A 48 16.98 22.59 15.14
C HIS A 48 17.97 21.43 15.06
N ALA A 49 19.17 21.77 14.60
CA ALA A 49 20.40 21.13 15.05
C ALA A 49 20.37 20.96 16.58
N ILE A 50 20.36 19.71 17.06
CA ILE A 50 21.03 19.22 18.28
C ILE A 50 20.92 17.68 18.26
N ALA A 51 22.04 17.04 18.60
CA ALA A 51 22.23 15.61 18.83
C ALA A 51 22.37 14.69 17.60
N LYS A 52 23.51 14.87 16.91
CA LYS A 52 24.34 13.74 16.48
C LYS A 52 24.57 12.83 17.70
N THR A 53 24.10 11.57 17.66
CA THR A 53 24.79 10.35 18.16
C THR A 53 23.78 9.20 18.32
N SER A 54 23.77 8.26 17.36
CA SER A 54 23.73 6.81 17.64
C SER A 54 23.70 6.03 16.33
N ASN A 55 24.87 5.53 15.94
CA ASN A 55 25.15 4.71 14.76
C ASN A 55 24.54 3.28 14.84
N ILE A 56 23.21 3.13 15.01
CA ILE A 56 22.60 1.78 15.14
C ILE A 56 21.46 1.51 14.13
N ILE A 57 20.86 2.52 13.49
CA ILE A 57 19.64 2.31 12.67
C ILE A 57 19.96 2.14 11.16
N ASN A 58 21.23 2.08 10.76
CA ASN A 58 21.61 2.07 9.34
C ASN A 58 21.80 0.68 8.70
N LEU A 59 21.38 -0.41 9.37
CA LEU A 59 21.58 -1.77 8.86
C LEU A 59 20.34 -2.42 8.20
N HIS A 60 19.15 -1.80 8.24
CA HIS A 60 17.94 -2.44 7.72
C HIS A 60 17.46 -1.93 6.35
N CYS A 61 18.04 -0.85 5.81
CA CYS A 61 17.62 -0.31 4.50
C CYS A 61 18.48 -0.79 3.31
N GLN A 62 19.69 -1.34 3.52
CA GLN A 62 20.56 -1.75 2.41
C GLN A 62 20.14 -3.06 1.71
N PHE A 63 19.20 -3.83 2.27
CA PHE A 63 18.74 -5.08 1.65
C PHE A 63 17.54 -4.89 0.69
N ALA A 64 16.82 -3.78 0.78
CA ALA A 64 15.63 -3.52 -0.05
C ALA A 64 15.95 -2.78 -1.37
N GLU A 65 17.10 -2.10 -1.45
CA GLU A 65 17.49 -1.31 -2.63
C GLU A 65 18.26 -2.12 -3.70
N SER A 66 18.63 -3.37 -3.43
CA SER A 66 19.42 -4.21 -4.36
C SER A 66 18.61 -5.10 -5.31
N ILE A 67 17.26 -5.04 -5.28
CA ILE A 67 16.39 -5.66 -6.31
C ILE A 67 15.53 -4.58 -6.98
N GLY A 68 16.12 -3.40 -7.21
CA GLY A 68 15.60 -2.41 -8.14
C GLY A 68 16.00 -2.76 -9.57
N GLY A 69 15.08 -3.35 -10.32
CA GLY A 69 15.18 -3.57 -11.77
C GLY A 69 13.96 -3.03 -12.50
N SER A 70 14.02 -1.74 -12.84
CA SER A 70 13.48 -1.09 -14.04
C SER A 70 12.07 -1.44 -14.53
N GLN A 71 11.15 -0.47 -14.49
CA GLN A 71 10.53 0.14 -15.69
C GLN A 71 9.51 1.19 -15.23
N ALA A 72 9.61 2.39 -15.79
CA ALA A 72 8.64 3.46 -15.63
C ALA A 72 7.29 3.01 -16.20
N SER A 73 6.36 2.61 -15.33
CA SER A 73 4.96 2.45 -15.69
C SER A 73 4.20 3.69 -15.23
N SER A 74 3.26 4.14 -16.07
CA SER A 74 2.25 5.15 -15.72
C SER A 74 1.73 4.92 -14.29
N PRO A 75 1.27 5.96 -13.56
CA PRO A 75 0.75 5.78 -12.22
C PRO A 75 -0.42 4.79 -12.27
N GLN A 76 -0.13 3.52 -11.95
CA GLN A 76 -1.11 2.44 -11.89
C GLN A 76 -2.09 2.86 -10.81
N SER A 77 -3.28 3.29 -11.23
CA SER A 77 -4.31 3.69 -10.28
C SER A 77 -4.51 2.56 -9.27
N PRO A 78 -4.68 2.86 -7.98
CA PRO A 78 -4.82 1.83 -6.97
C PRO A 78 -5.97 0.87 -7.31
N LEU A 79 -5.73 -0.43 -7.11
CA LEU A 79 -6.74 -1.46 -7.38
C LEU A 79 -7.95 -1.27 -6.45
N LYS A 80 -9.15 -1.23 -7.03
CA LYS A 80 -10.42 -1.12 -6.28
C LYS A 80 -10.96 -2.51 -5.92
N ARG A 81 -11.62 -2.60 -4.77
CA ARG A 81 -12.31 -3.82 -4.31
C ARG A 81 -13.77 -3.79 -4.74
N ALA A 82 -14.31 -4.94 -5.14
CA ALA A 82 -15.71 -5.12 -5.48
C ALA A 82 -16.22 -6.46 -4.93
N THR A 83 -17.49 -6.48 -4.54
CA THR A 83 -18.19 -7.70 -4.09
C THR A 83 -19.23 -8.05 -5.15
N PHE A 84 -19.25 -9.32 -5.56
CA PHE A 84 -20.16 -9.82 -6.59
C PHE A 84 -21.04 -10.93 -6.02
N THR A 85 -22.32 -10.92 -6.36
CA THR A 85 -23.23 -12.03 -6.07
C THR A 85 -23.17 -13.00 -7.24
N LEU A 86 -22.76 -14.24 -6.98
CA LEU A 86 -22.62 -15.30 -7.98
C LEU A 86 -23.39 -16.54 -7.52
N GLY A 87 -23.87 -17.35 -8.47
CA GLY A 87 -24.45 -18.65 -8.14
C GLY A 87 -23.41 -19.60 -7.55
N HIS A 88 -23.85 -20.51 -6.67
CA HIS A 88 -23.00 -21.57 -6.11
C HIS A 88 -22.18 -22.33 -7.18
N PRO A 89 -22.78 -22.85 -8.28
CA PRO A 89 -22.00 -23.60 -9.28
C PRO A 89 -20.92 -22.73 -9.94
N THR A 90 -21.17 -21.44 -10.13
CA THR A 90 -20.20 -20.50 -10.72
C THR A 90 -19.01 -20.26 -9.78
N ILE A 91 -19.23 -20.19 -8.47
CA ILE A 91 -18.15 -20.01 -7.49
C ILE A 91 -17.25 -21.24 -7.46
N GLU A 92 -17.83 -22.44 -7.57
CA GLU A 92 -17.09 -23.71 -7.64
C GLU A 92 -16.26 -23.80 -8.92
N GLN A 93 -16.87 -23.54 -10.08
CA GLN A 93 -16.18 -23.51 -11.38
C GLN A 93 -15.02 -22.49 -11.39
N LEU A 94 -15.26 -21.28 -10.88
CA LEU A 94 -14.20 -20.26 -10.78
C LEU A 94 -13.06 -20.72 -9.87
N SER A 95 -13.37 -21.42 -8.78
CA SER A 95 -12.37 -21.96 -7.86
C SER A 95 -11.54 -23.05 -8.53
N GLN A 96 -12.18 -23.99 -9.23
CA GLN A 96 -11.53 -25.07 -9.96
C GLN A 96 -10.59 -24.54 -11.05
N LEU A 97 -11.10 -23.65 -11.92
CA LEU A 97 -10.31 -23.05 -13.01
C LEU A 97 -9.11 -22.26 -12.46
N SER A 98 -9.31 -21.53 -11.36
CA SER A 98 -8.23 -20.79 -10.71
C SER A 98 -7.13 -21.71 -10.15
N ALA A 99 -7.52 -22.86 -9.61
CA ALA A 99 -6.59 -23.85 -9.07
C ALA A 99 -5.80 -24.54 -10.18
N GLU A 100 -6.47 -24.94 -11.26
CA GLU A 100 -5.86 -25.57 -12.44
C GLU A 100 -4.83 -24.65 -13.10
N ALA A 101 -5.23 -23.40 -13.38
CA ALA A 101 -4.36 -22.40 -13.99
C ALA A 101 -3.32 -21.81 -13.02
N LYS A 102 -3.34 -22.20 -11.73
CA LYS A 102 -2.46 -21.68 -10.68
C LYS A 102 -2.46 -20.14 -10.57
N VAL A 103 -3.63 -19.52 -10.78
CA VAL A 103 -3.83 -18.06 -10.68
C VAL A 103 -4.87 -17.75 -9.62
N SER A 104 -4.78 -16.57 -9.00
CA SER A 104 -5.81 -16.16 -8.02
C SER A 104 -7.14 -15.84 -8.71
N LYS A 105 -8.26 -16.05 -8.01
CA LYS A 105 -9.61 -15.76 -8.53
C LYS A 105 -9.74 -14.33 -9.06
N SER A 106 -9.22 -13.34 -8.33
CA SER A 106 -9.21 -11.93 -8.77
C SER A 106 -8.40 -11.73 -10.06
N ARG A 107 -7.26 -12.43 -10.20
CA ARG A 107 -6.45 -12.36 -11.43
C ARG A 107 -7.17 -13.03 -12.60
N MET A 108 -7.82 -14.17 -12.37
CA MET A 108 -8.63 -14.86 -13.37
C MET A 108 -9.75 -13.96 -13.90
N LEU A 109 -10.50 -13.30 -13.00
CA LEU A 109 -11.54 -12.35 -13.39
C LEU A 109 -10.98 -11.21 -14.24
N ARG A 110 -9.87 -10.59 -13.82
CA ARG A 110 -9.23 -9.52 -14.62
C ARG A 110 -8.81 -10.02 -16.00
N PHE A 111 -8.22 -11.21 -16.09
CA PHE A 111 -7.83 -11.81 -17.36
C PHE A 111 -9.03 -12.02 -18.28
N LEU A 112 -10.12 -12.61 -17.77
CA LEU A 112 -11.34 -12.82 -18.54
C LEU A 112 -11.97 -11.51 -19.00
N THR A 113 -12.00 -10.49 -18.13
CA THR A 113 -12.49 -9.16 -18.49
C THR A 113 -11.63 -8.53 -19.59
N SER A 114 -10.30 -8.56 -19.45
CA SER A 114 -9.38 -8.07 -20.47
C SER A 114 -9.51 -8.84 -21.78
N TYR A 115 -9.62 -10.17 -21.73
CA TYR A 115 -9.86 -11.00 -22.91
C TYR A 115 -11.14 -10.55 -23.61
N PHE A 116 -12.25 -10.48 -22.88
CA PHE A 116 -13.53 -10.04 -23.42
C PHE A 116 -13.47 -8.63 -24.02
N ASP A 117 -12.69 -7.73 -23.42
CA ASP A 117 -12.50 -6.38 -23.94
C ASP A 117 -11.66 -6.35 -25.23
N ASN A 118 -10.80 -7.35 -25.46
CA ASN A 118 -10.05 -7.46 -26.72
C ASN A 118 -10.83 -8.15 -27.85
N LEU A 119 -12.03 -8.71 -27.60
CA LEU A 119 -12.86 -9.30 -28.65
C LEU A 119 -13.51 -8.25 -29.54
N SER A 120 -13.69 -8.58 -30.82
CA SER A 120 -14.40 -7.72 -31.76
C SER A 120 -15.90 -7.64 -31.44
N SER A 121 -16.55 -6.56 -31.86
CA SER A 121 -18.00 -6.37 -31.66
C SER A 121 -18.84 -7.51 -32.25
N GLN A 122 -18.39 -8.14 -33.34
CA GLN A 122 -19.06 -9.30 -33.92
C GLN A 122 -18.89 -10.56 -33.06
N GLN A 123 -17.69 -10.82 -32.57
CA GLN A 123 -17.42 -11.96 -31.68
C GLN A 123 -18.20 -11.84 -30.36
N ARG A 124 -18.25 -10.64 -29.78
CA ARG A 124 -19.05 -10.39 -28.57
C ARG A 124 -20.54 -10.65 -28.82
N LYS A 125 -21.09 -10.24 -29.97
CA LYS A 125 -22.49 -10.52 -30.35
C LYS A 125 -22.79 -12.03 -30.42
N LEU A 126 -21.88 -12.82 -30.99
CA LEU A 126 -22.04 -14.27 -31.05
C LEU A 126 -22.03 -14.91 -29.64
N LEU A 127 -21.12 -14.45 -28.76
CA LEU A 127 -21.11 -14.92 -27.37
C LEU A 127 -22.41 -14.55 -26.63
N TYR A 128 -22.95 -13.35 -26.84
CA TYR A 128 -24.25 -12.98 -26.26
C TYR A 128 -25.37 -13.89 -26.80
N GLN A 129 -25.38 -14.20 -28.08
CA GLN A 129 -26.36 -15.13 -28.63
C GLN A 129 -26.22 -16.55 -28.05
N GLN A 130 -25.00 -16.97 -27.74
CA GLN A 130 -24.74 -18.30 -27.19
C GLN A 130 -25.06 -18.42 -25.69
N PHE A 131 -24.79 -17.38 -24.91
CA PHE A 131 -24.80 -17.44 -23.44
C PHE A 131 -25.86 -16.54 -22.76
N MET A 132 -26.44 -15.57 -23.47
CA MET A 132 -27.46 -14.63 -22.94
C MET A 132 -28.84 -14.81 -23.56
N VAL A 133 -29.08 -15.88 -24.32
CA VAL A 133 -30.44 -16.25 -24.73
C VAL A 133 -30.98 -17.20 -23.66
N ASP A 134 -31.83 -16.66 -22.78
CA ASP A 134 -32.77 -17.42 -21.96
C ASP A 134 -33.89 -18.02 -22.84
#